data_AF-A0A512HRE5-F1
#
_entry.id   AF-A0A512HRE5-F1
#
_cell.length_a   1.000
_cell.length_b   1.000
_cell.length_c   1.000
_cell.angle_alpha   90.00
_cell.angle_beta   90.00
_cell.angle_gamma   90.00
#
_symmetry.space_group_name_H-M   'P 1'
#
loop_
_entity.id
_entity.type
_entity.pdbx_description
1 polymer ?
#
loop_
_entity_poly.entity_id
_entity_poly.type
_entity_poly.pdbx_seq_one_letter_code
_entity_poly.pdbx_strand_id
1 'polypeptide(L)'
;MRTPSGGVHAYFPVDARREQRSWQVAAKHIDFRGEGGYIVVPPSAVADSDGVGGVYKSIAVAENHEPKPVDADALRSFLAPSKTLARPQGRPPVGTSPERLARWVASLTEGGRNAGLYWAANRMRDEGHDADATATLLVPAAGEAGLDGRESLRTIQSAYRAAPITPSAPARQLQAAEGLGL
;
A
#
# COMPACT_ATOMS: atom_id res chain seq x y z
N MET A 1 4.06 -18.61 21.69
CA MET A 1 3.03 -19.64 21.92
C MET A 1 2.90 -20.54 20.71
N ARG A 2 2.71 -21.85 20.90
CA ARG A 2 2.33 -22.81 19.85
C ARG A 2 0.81 -22.93 19.79
N THR A 3 0.23 -22.93 18.59
CA THR A 3 -1.23 -23.12 18.40
C THR A 3 -1.57 -24.61 18.21
N PRO A 4 -2.82 -25.02 18.46
CA PRO A 4 -3.30 -26.37 18.16
C PRO A 4 -3.06 -26.83 16.71
N SER A 5 -3.18 -25.91 15.75
CA SER A 5 -2.96 -26.16 14.32
C SER A 5 -1.47 -26.26 13.92
N GLY A 6 -0.54 -26.16 14.87
CA GLY A 6 0.89 -26.18 14.57
C GLY A 6 1.43 -24.85 14.02
N GLY A 7 0.76 -23.73 14.31
CA GLY A 7 1.26 -22.37 14.09
C GLY A 7 1.98 -21.80 15.32
N VAL A 8 2.36 -20.53 15.23
CA VAL A 8 2.99 -19.78 16.33
C VAL A 8 2.31 -18.43 16.49
N HIS A 9 1.95 -18.07 17.72
CA HIS A 9 1.60 -16.70 18.10
C HIS A 9 2.74 -16.09 18.91
N ALA A 10 3.23 -14.93 18.46
CA ALA A 10 4.17 -14.08 19.19
C ALA A 10 3.42 -12.87 19.75
N TYR A 11 3.70 -12.51 21.00
CA TYR A 11 3.00 -11.47 21.73
C TYR A 11 3.99 -10.38 22.08
N PHE A 12 3.59 -9.13 21.82
CA PHE A 12 4.37 -7.95 22.14
C PHE A 12 3.50 -6.99 22.96
N PRO A 13 4.09 -6.20 23.88
CA PRO A 13 3.35 -5.15 24.55
C PRO A 13 2.73 -4.16 23.56
N VAL A 14 1.59 -3.59 23.96
CA VAL A 14 0.96 -2.49 23.22
C VAL A 14 1.87 -1.26 23.23
N ASP A 15 1.98 -0.57 22.10
CA ASP A 15 2.51 0.78 22.04
C ASP A 15 1.39 1.78 22.34
N ALA A 16 1.36 2.33 23.55
CA ALA A 16 0.34 3.30 23.93
C ALA A 16 0.41 4.64 23.17
N ARG A 17 1.51 4.90 22.44
CA ARG A 17 1.71 6.15 21.69
C ARG A 17 1.23 6.07 20.26
N ARG A 18 0.90 4.88 19.75
CA ARG A 18 0.56 4.66 18.35
C ARG A 18 -0.54 3.62 18.21
N GLU A 19 -1.57 3.96 17.43
CA GLU A 19 -2.56 2.98 17.01
C GLU A 19 -1.91 1.92 16.12
N GLN A 20 -2.07 0.64 16.49
CA GLN A 20 -1.57 -0.49 15.73
C GLN A 20 -2.74 -1.31 15.20
N ARG A 21 -3.23 -0.98 14.00
CA ARG A 21 -4.36 -1.68 13.39
C ARG A 21 -3.97 -3.09 12.95
N SER A 22 -4.96 -3.99 12.96
CA SER A 22 -4.79 -5.34 12.43
C SER A 22 -4.51 -5.32 10.91
N TRP A 23 -3.63 -6.19 10.44
CA TRP A 23 -3.32 -6.37 9.02
C TRP A 23 -2.83 -7.80 8.76
N GLN A 24 -2.76 -8.19 7.48
CA GLN A 24 -2.28 -9.51 7.07
C GLN A 24 -1.32 -9.41 5.88
N VAL A 25 -0.41 -10.36 5.80
CA VAL A 25 0.44 -10.67 4.64
C VAL A 25 0.17 -12.13 4.26
N ALA A 26 -0.95 -12.35 3.57
CA ALA A 26 -1.45 -13.69 3.24
C ALA A 26 -0.41 -14.56 2.50
N ALA A 27 0.37 -13.95 1.58
CA ALA A 27 1.43 -14.64 0.83
C ALA A 27 2.58 -15.17 1.71
N LYS A 28 2.66 -14.73 2.97
CA LYS A 28 3.64 -15.18 3.96
C LYS A 28 2.98 -15.92 5.13
N HIS A 29 1.66 -16.12 5.08
CA HIS A 29 0.87 -16.72 6.17
C HIS A 29 1.06 -16.01 7.52
N ILE A 30 1.16 -14.67 7.50
CA ILE A 30 1.34 -13.84 8.69
C ILE A 30 0.12 -12.92 8.85
N ASP A 31 -0.49 -12.98 10.03
CA ASP A 31 -1.50 -12.04 10.50
C ASP A 31 -0.97 -11.25 11.69
N PHE A 32 -1.15 -9.94 11.67
CA PHE A 32 -0.94 -9.06 12.81
C PHE A 32 -2.29 -8.69 13.41
N ARG A 33 -2.48 -9.01 14.68
CA ARG A 33 -3.71 -8.74 15.44
C ARG A 33 -3.42 -7.64 16.45
N GLY A 34 -3.87 -6.43 16.13
CA GLY A 34 -3.76 -5.26 16.98
C GLY A 34 -5.14 -4.73 17.36
N GLU A 35 -5.33 -3.41 17.34
CA GLU A 35 -6.59 -2.74 17.68
C GLU A 35 -7.80 -3.37 16.96
N GLY A 36 -8.87 -3.65 17.70
CA GLY A 36 -10.09 -4.30 17.20
C GLY A 36 -9.96 -5.77 16.81
N GLY A 37 -8.75 -6.34 16.88
CA GLY A 37 -8.48 -7.76 16.67
C GLY A 37 -8.46 -8.54 17.98
N TYR A 38 -8.77 -9.83 17.92
CA TYR A 38 -8.62 -10.74 19.05
C TYR A 38 -7.85 -11.99 18.63
N ILE A 39 -7.26 -12.66 19.61
CA ILE A 39 -6.63 -13.97 19.48
C ILE A 39 -7.01 -14.83 20.67
N VAL A 40 -7.04 -16.14 20.45
CA VAL A 40 -7.26 -17.12 21.53
C VAL A 40 -5.91 -17.43 22.19
N VAL A 41 -5.92 -17.54 23.51
CA VAL A 41 -4.73 -17.70 24.36
C VAL A 41 -4.96 -18.79 25.41
N PRO A 42 -3.92 -19.34 26.05
CA PRO A 42 -4.11 -20.26 27.18
C PRO A 42 -4.87 -19.58 28.33
N PRO A 43 -5.61 -20.37 29.13
CA PRO A 43 -5.71 -21.84 29.09
C PRO A 43 -6.75 -22.39 28.10
N SER A 44 -7.19 -21.61 27.09
CA SER A 44 -8.19 -22.09 26.13
C SER A 44 -7.74 -23.36 25.39
N ALA A 45 -8.72 -24.21 25.08
CA ALA A 45 -8.57 -25.42 24.28
C ALA A 45 -9.56 -25.38 23.10
N VAL A 46 -9.20 -26.01 21.99
CA VAL A 46 -10.09 -26.17 20.83
C VAL A 46 -10.56 -27.61 20.83
N ALA A 47 -11.86 -27.88 20.90
CA ALA A 47 -12.40 -29.21 20.67
C ALA A 47 -12.42 -29.51 19.16
N ASP A 48 -11.96 -30.69 18.75
CA ASP A 48 -12.25 -31.19 17.41
C ASP A 48 -13.63 -31.87 17.39
N SER A 49 -14.07 -32.32 16.21
CA SER A 49 -15.35 -33.03 16.04
C SER A 49 -15.46 -34.34 16.84
N ASP A 50 -14.31 -34.90 17.26
CA ASP A 50 -14.21 -36.20 17.95
C ASP A 50 -13.89 -36.03 19.45
N GLY A 51 -13.84 -34.80 19.96
CA GLY A 51 -13.55 -34.47 21.36
C GLY A 51 -12.06 -34.48 21.75
N VAL A 52 -11.15 -34.79 20.83
CA VAL A 52 -9.69 -34.73 21.06
C VAL A 52 -9.17 -33.34 20.71
N GLY A 53 -9.38 -32.43 21.66
CA GLY A 53 -8.99 -31.04 21.48
C GLY A 53 -7.49 -30.76 21.58
N GLY A 54 -7.02 -29.74 20.85
CA GLY A 54 -5.66 -29.22 20.97
C GLY A 54 -5.59 -28.00 21.90
N VAL A 55 -4.48 -27.86 22.63
CA VAL A 55 -4.22 -26.74 23.56
C VAL A 55 -3.15 -25.79 23.05
N TYR A 56 -3.26 -24.52 23.43
CA TYR A 56 -2.20 -23.53 23.20
C TYR A 56 -1.07 -23.76 24.22
N LYS A 57 0.19 -23.83 23.76
CA LYS A 57 1.35 -24.12 24.63
C LYS A 57 2.34 -22.98 24.66
N SER A 58 2.82 -22.59 25.84
CA SER A 58 3.96 -21.67 25.94
C SER A 58 5.21 -22.38 25.42
N ILE A 59 5.98 -21.64 24.61
CA ILE A 59 7.22 -22.17 23.98
C ILE A 59 8.42 -21.28 24.26
N ALA A 60 8.19 -20.00 24.58
CA ALA A 60 9.20 -19.04 24.97
C ALA A 60 8.52 -17.86 25.68
N VAL A 61 9.17 -17.34 26.71
CA VAL A 61 8.85 -16.09 27.39
C VAL A 61 10.16 -15.30 27.47
N ALA A 62 10.11 -13.97 27.35
CA ALA A 62 11.32 -13.17 27.51
C ALA A 62 11.80 -13.24 28.97
N GLU A 63 12.97 -13.85 29.20
CA GLU A 63 13.53 -14.03 30.55
C GLU A 63 14.58 -12.97 30.89
N ASN A 64 15.31 -12.47 29.90
CA ASN A 64 16.53 -11.66 30.10
C ASN A 64 16.42 -10.20 29.65
N HIS A 65 15.24 -9.76 29.22
CA HIS A 65 15.01 -8.36 28.86
C HIS A 65 13.54 -7.99 29.00
N GLU A 66 13.29 -6.70 29.26
CA GLU A 66 11.94 -6.15 29.25
C GLU A 66 11.36 -6.22 27.82
N PRO A 67 10.21 -6.86 27.62
CA PRO A 67 9.55 -6.90 26.31
C PRO A 67 9.26 -5.48 25.81
N LYS A 68 9.53 -5.22 24.53
CA LYS A 68 9.24 -3.93 23.89
C LYS A 68 8.12 -4.07 22.87
N PRO A 69 7.30 -3.03 22.67
CA PRO A 69 6.37 -2.99 21.56
C PRO A 69 7.09 -3.17 20.22
N VAL A 70 6.37 -3.75 19.26
CA VAL A 70 6.83 -3.84 17.87
C VAL A 70 6.23 -2.69 17.06
N ASP A 71 6.98 -2.14 16.11
CA ASP A 71 6.41 -1.22 15.12
C ASP A 71 5.68 -2.02 14.05
N ALA A 72 4.35 -2.05 14.14
CA ALA A 72 3.49 -2.80 13.22
C ALA A 72 3.66 -2.40 11.74
N ASP A 73 3.80 -1.11 11.44
CA ASP A 73 3.90 -0.64 10.05
C ASP A 73 5.30 -0.89 9.47
N ALA A 74 6.34 -0.75 10.29
CA ALA A 74 7.70 -1.11 9.90
C ALA A 74 7.81 -2.63 9.66
N LEU A 75 7.24 -3.45 10.54
CA LEU A 75 7.17 -4.90 10.36
C LEU A 75 6.41 -5.27 9.08
N ARG A 76 5.26 -4.66 8.83
CA ARG A 76 4.50 -4.87 7.59
C ARG A 76 5.32 -4.52 6.36
N SER A 77 6.00 -3.37 6.39
CA SER A 77 6.85 -2.90 5.29
C SER A 77 8.06 -3.82 5.05
N PHE A 78 8.60 -4.42 6.10
CA PHE A 78 9.67 -5.41 6.00
C PHE A 78 9.18 -6.73 5.39
N LEU A 79 8.02 -7.24 5.83
CA LEU A 79 7.45 -8.52 5.37
C LEU A 79 6.89 -8.44 3.94
N ALA A 80 6.33 -7.29 3.59
CA ALA A 80 5.75 -6.99 2.31
C ALA A 80 6.26 -5.63 1.83
N PRO A 81 7.54 -5.54 1.41
CA PRO A 81 8.08 -4.30 0.87
C PRO A 81 7.22 -3.88 -0.31
N SER A 82 6.71 -2.65 -0.25
CA SER A 82 6.04 -2.08 -1.41
C SER A 82 7.02 -2.17 -2.57
N LYS A 83 6.64 -2.86 -3.64
CA LYS A 83 7.35 -2.72 -4.92
C LYS A 83 7.27 -1.25 -5.23
N THR A 84 8.35 -0.51 -4.99
CA THR A 84 8.42 0.88 -5.40
C THR A 84 8.16 0.85 -6.89
N LEU A 85 6.95 1.23 -7.30
CA LEU A 85 6.69 1.54 -8.69
C LEU A 85 7.71 2.63 -8.99
N ALA A 86 8.77 2.26 -9.71
CA ALA A 86 9.84 3.19 -10.01
C ALA A 86 9.16 4.44 -10.55
N ARG A 87 9.25 5.55 -9.80
CA ARG A 87 8.69 6.82 -10.24
C ARG A 87 9.41 7.09 -11.56
N PRO A 88 8.71 7.08 -12.71
CA PRO A 88 9.41 7.21 -13.97
C PRO A 88 10.18 8.53 -13.94
N GLN A 89 11.50 8.46 -14.07
CA GLN A 89 12.38 9.62 -14.01
C GLN A 89 12.02 10.56 -15.19
N GLY A 90 12.06 11.87 -14.96
CA GLY A 90 11.79 12.86 -16.02
C GLY A 90 10.31 13.07 -16.39
N ARG A 91 9.38 12.97 -15.43
CA ARG A 91 7.96 13.30 -15.67
C ARG A 91 7.81 14.70 -16.29
N PRO A 92 7.01 14.85 -17.35
CA PRO A 92 6.72 16.16 -17.92
C PRO A 92 6.04 17.11 -16.90
N PRO A 93 6.33 18.43 -16.98
CA PRO A 93 5.64 19.43 -16.18
C PRO A 93 4.11 19.43 -16.38
N VAL A 94 3.38 20.03 -15.44
CA VAL A 94 1.94 20.30 -15.59
C VAL A 94 1.70 21.24 -16.77
N GLY A 95 0.63 21.01 -17.54
CA GLY A 95 0.34 21.78 -18.76
C GLY A 95 1.23 21.40 -19.95
N THR A 96 1.87 20.24 -19.91
CA THR A 96 2.58 19.69 -21.07
C THR A 96 1.56 19.24 -22.11
N SER A 97 1.77 19.58 -23.39
CA SER A 97 0.85 19.15 -24.45
C SER A 97 0.70 17.62 -24.49
N PRO A 98 -0.49 17.10 -24.84
CA PRO A 98 -0.75 15.66 -24.96
C PRO A 98 0.30 14.93 -25.83
N GLU A 99 0.77 15.55 -26.91
CA GLU A 99 1.76 14.95 -27.82
C GLU A 99 3.14 14.83 -27.18
N ARG A 100 3.53 15.80 -26.36
CA ARG A 100 4.79 15.72 -25.59
C ARG A 100 4.68 14.69 -24.47
N LEU A 101 3.49 14.54 -23.88
CA LEU A 101 3.20 13.47 -22.92
C LEU A 101 3.28 12.08 -23.57
N ALA A 102 2.75 11.93 -24.78
CA ALA A 102 2.83 10.70 -25.56
C ALA A 102 4.29 10.35 -25.92
N ARG A 103 5.09 11.31 -26.38
CA ARG A 103 6.53 11.10 -26.62
C ARG A 103 7.28 10.67 -25.38
N TRP A 104 6.91 11.21 -24.22
CA TRP A 104 7.49 10.77 -22.95
C TRP A 104 7.11 9.31 -22.64
N VAL A 105 5.84 8.92 -22.84
CA VAL A 105 5.39 7.52 -22.67
C VAL A 105 6.18 6.59 -23.59
N ALA A 106 6.37 6.95 -24.87
CA ALA A 106 7.15 6.17 -25.83
C ALA A 106 8.61 5.97 -25.42
N SER A 107 9.19 6.92 -24.67
CA SER A 107 10.58 6.85 -24.20
C SER A 107 10.79 5.94 -22.98
N LEU A 108 9.73 5.38 -22.39
CA LEU A 108 9.83 4.62 -21.15
C LEU A 108 10.52 3.26 -21.33
N THR A 109 11.50 2.99 -20.47
CA THR A 109 12.22 1.70 -20.43
C THR A 109 11.49 0.64 -19.59
N GLU A 110 11.90 -0.61 -19.75
CA GLU A 110 11.34 -1.75 -19.02
C GLU A 110 11.34 -1.52 -17.49
N GLY A 111 10.28 -1.96 -16.82
CA GLY A 111 10.05 -1.75 -15.39
C GLY A 111 9.25 -0.49 -15.01
N GLY A 112 9.20 0.53 -15.88
CA GLY A 112 8.47 1.79 -15.61
C GLY A 112 7.26 2.09 -16.51
N ARG A 113 7.10 1.34 -17.61
CA ARG A 113 6.16 1.64 -18.72
C ARG A 113 4.71 1.73 -18.27
N ASN A 114 4.22 0.71 -17.57
CA ASN A 114 2.81 0.66 -17.15
C ASN A 114 2.47 1.76 -16.12
N ALA A 115 3.40 2.02 -15.19
CA ALA A 115 3.23 3.09 -14.20
C ALA A 115 3.28 4.49 -14.85
N GLY A 116 4.15 4.69 -15.84
CA GLY A 116 4.19 5.92 -16.62
C GLY A 116 2.95 6.13 -17.48
N LEU A 117 2.46 5.09 -18.15
CA LEU A 117 1.20 5.12 -18.90
C LEU A 117 0.00 5.48 -17.99
N TYR A 118 -0.11 4.83 -16.83
CA TYR A 118 -1.16 5.15 -15.86
C TYR A 118 -1.08 6.60 -15.37
N TRP A 119 0.13 7.11 -15.12
CA TRP A 119 0.33 8.50 -14.73
C TRP A 119 -0.07 9.48 -15.84
N ALA A 120 0.33 9.21 -17.09
CA ALA A 120 -0.05 10.01 -18.24
C ALA A 120 -1.57 10.04 -18.45
N ALA A 121 -2.24 8.89 -18.29
CA ALA A 121 -3.69 8.81 -18.40
C ALA A 121 -4.42 9.59 -17.28
N ASN A 122 -3.94 9.51 -16.03
CA ASN A 122 -4.48 10.37 -14.96
C ASN A 122 -4.26 11.85 -15.28
N ARG A 123 -3.11 12.21 -15.84
CA ARG A 123 -2.84 13.61 -16.22
C ARG A 123 -3.79 14.10 -17.30
N MET A 124 -3.99 13.34 -18.36
CA MET A 124 -4.94 13.66 -19.42
C MET A 124 -6.37 13.85 -18.86
N ARG A 125 -6.80 12.96 -17.96
CA ARG A 125 -8.08 13.08 -17.27
C ARG A 125 -8.16 14.34 -16.41
N ASP A 126 -7.13 14.62 -15.61
CA ASP A 126 -7.08 15.78 -14.72
C ASP A 126 -7.07 17.11 -15.50
N GLU A 127 -6.54 17.11 -16.73
CA GLU A 127 -6.57 18.23 -17.68
C GLU A 127 -7.85 18.27 -18.53
N GLY A 128 -8.80 17.36 -18.32
CA GLY A 128 -10.13 17.37 -18.92
C GLY A 128 -10.26 16.63 -20.26
N HIS A 129 -9.23 15.91 -20.70
CA HIS A 129 -9.33 15.06 -21.89
C HIS A 129 -10.17 13.81 -21.61
N ASP A 130 -10.98 13.39 -22.58
CA ASP A 130 -11.75 12.16 -22.47
C ASP A 130 -10.89 10.89 -22.66
N ALA A 131 -11.47 9.74 -22.32
CA ALA A 131 -10.78 8.46 -22.36
C ALA A 131 -10.42 8.01 -23.79
N ASP A 132 -11.23 8.35 -24.78
CA ASP A 132 -11.07 7.91 -26.16
C ASP A 132 -9.97 8.71 -26.87
N ALA A 133 -9.95 10.03 -26.68
CA ALA A 133 -8.86 10.91 -27.10
C ALA A 133 -7.53 10.49 -26.45
N THR A 134 -7.57 10.13 -25.17
CA THR A 134 -6.39 9.65 -24.45
C THR A 134 -5.91 8.29 -24.97
N ALA A 135 -6.82 7.35 -25.23
CA ALA A 135 -6.48 6.06 -25.80
C ALA A 135 -5.87 6.18 -27.21
N THR A 136 -6.46 7.04 -28.05
CA THR A 136 -5.98 7.32 -29.40
C THR A 136 -4.52 7.76 -29.40
N LEU A 137 -4.12 8.55 -28.40
CA LEU A 137 -2.78 9.12 -28.33
C LEU A 137 -1.78 8.24 -27.56
N LEU A 138 -2.17 7.66 -26.43
CA LEU A 138 -1.26 6.97 -25.52
C LEU A 138 -1.08 5.48 -25.84
N VAL A 139 -2.04 4.81 -26.49
CA VAL A 139 -1.90 3.38 -26.85
C VAL A 139 -0.78 3.17 -27.88
N PRO A 140 -0.66 3.96 -28.97
CA PRO A 140 0.46 3.83 -29.91
C PRO A 140 1.81 4.11 -29.23
N ALA A 141 1.90 5.17 -28.42
CA ALA A 141 3.11 5.50 -27.67
C ALA A 141 3.51 4.40 -26.67
N ALA A 142 2.54 3.80 -25.99
CA ALA A 142 2.80 2.64 -25.14
C ALA A 142 3.33 1.44 -25.94
N GLY A 143 2.83 1.25 -27.16
CA GLY A 143 3.33 0.24 -28.10
C GLY A 143 4.79 0.46 -28.50
N GLU A 144 5.22 1.71 -28.73
CA GLU A 144 6.64 2.04 -28.97
C GLU A 144 7.53 1.73 -27.77
N ALA A 145 7.00 1.92 -26.56
CA ALA A 145 7.67 1.49 -25.33
C ALA A 145 7.64 -0.05 -25.16
N GLY A 146 6.93 -0.81 -25.99
CA GLY A 146 6.84 -2.28 -25.93
C GLY A 146 5.77 -2.80 -24.96
N LEU A 147 4.68 -2.05 -24.75
CA LEU A 147 3.48 -2.52 -24.06
C LEU A 147 2.46 -3.12 -25.04
N ASP A 148 1.71 -4.13 -24.59
CA ASP A 148 0.58 -4.66 -25.36
C ASP A 148 -0.56 -3.65 -25.44
N GLY A 149 -1.20 -3.56 -26.62
CA GLY A 149 -2.26 -2.58 -26.87
C GLY A 149 -3.51 -2.79 -26.01
N ARG A 150 -3.90 -4.06 -25.74
CA ARG A 150 -5.07 -4.36 -24.89
C ARG A 150 -4.78 -4.09 -23.42
N GLU A 151 -3.57 -4.38 -22.96
CA GLU A 151 -3.13 -4.01 -21.61
C GLU A 151 -3.04 -2.49 -21.42
N SER A 152 -2.56 -1.78 -22.45
CA SER A 152 -2.50 -0.32 -22.45
C SER A 152 -3.88 0.30 -22.34
N LEU A 153 -4.84 -0.18 -23.15
CA LEU A 153 -6.24 0.28 -23.09
C LEU A 153 -6.86 0.02 -21.71
N ARG A 154 -6.66 -1.18 -21.13
CA ARG A 154 -7.15 -1.51 -19.79
C ARG A 154 -6.59 -0.58 -18.72
N THR A 155 -5.32 -0.21 -18.83
CA THR A 155 -4.63 0.71 -17.91
C THR A 155 -5.23 2.12 -17.99
N ILE A 156 -5.47 2.62 -19.20
CA ILE A 156 -6.12 3.92 -19.43
C ILE A 156 -7.54 3.91 -18.85
N GLN A 157 -8.35 2.90 -19.17
CA GLN A 157 -9.69 2.75 -18.60
C GLN A 157 -9.69 2.65 -17.06
N SER A 158 -8.66 2.03 -16.47
CA SER A 158 -8.49 1.99 -15.02
C SER A 158 -8.20 3.37 -14.43
N ALA A 159 -7.43 4.21 -15.12
CA ALA A 159 -7.18 5.59 -14.67
C ALA A 159 -8.46 6.43 -14.70
N TYR A 160 -9.26 6.30 -15.76
CA TYR A 160 -10.53 7.04 -15.90
C TYR A 160 -11.64 6.59 -14.94
N ARG A 161 -11.58 5.35 -14.44
CA ARG A 161 -12.51 4.87 -13.39
C ARG A 161 -12.15 5.35 -11.98
N ALA A 162 -10.90 5.71 -11.73
CA ALA A 162 -10.50 6.24 -10.44
C ALA A 162 -11.04 7.66 -10.27
N ALA A 163 -11.56 7.98 -9.08
CA ALA A 163 -11.96 9.36 -8.77
C ALA A 163 -10.73 10.29 -8.90
N PRO A 164 -10.90 11.51 -9.43
CA PRO A 164 -9.82 12.50 -9.45
C PRO A 164 -9.29 12.70 -8.04
N ILE A 165 -7.97 12.68 -7.87
CA ILE A 165 -7.37 13.11 -6.60
C ILE A 165 -7.46 14.63 -6.61
N THR A 166 -8.56 15.18 -6.10
CA THR A 166 -8.60 16.61 -5.77
C THR A 166 -7.56 16.84 -4.69
N PRO A 167 -6.52 17.68 -4.91
CA PRO A 167 -5.60 18.00 -3.84
C PRO A 167 -6.40 18.70 -2.74
N SER A 168 -6.49 18.07 -1.56
CA SER A 168 -7.05 18.72 -0.38
C SER A 168 -6.29 20.03 -0.16
N ALA A 169 -7.01 21.14 -0.05
CA ALA A 169 -6.44 22.45 0.22
C ALA A 169 -5.43 22.39 1.39
N PRO A 170 -4.33 23.16 1.34
CA PRO A 170 -3.34 23.13 2.41
C PRO A 170 -3.98 23.52 3.74
N ALA A 171 -3.74 22.70 4.76
CA ALA A 171 -4.14 22.95 6.13
C ALA A 171 -3.64 24.35 6.54
N ARG A 172 -4.59 25.19 6.94
CA ARG A 172 -4.37 26.54 7.46
C ARG A 172 -3.33 26.44 8.59
N GLN A 173 -2.13 26.99 8.35
CA GLN A 173 -1.13 27.19 9.40
C GLN A 173 -1.81 27.93 10.56
N LEU A 174 -1.99 27.26 11.70
CA LEU A 174 -2.23 27.96 12.96
C LEU A 174 -0.96 28.75 13.27
N GLN A 175 -1.04 30.07 13.08
CA GLN A 175 -0.06 30.98 13.64
C GLN A 175 -0.11 30.83 15.17
N ALA A 176 1.02 30.42 15.75
CA ALA A 176 1.29 30.62 17.15
C ALA A 176 1.36 32.13 17.39
N ALA A 177 0.39 32.67 18.09
CA ALA A 177 0.49 33.99 18.68
C ALA A 177 1.33 33.85 19.96
N GLU A 178 2.62 34.15 19.84
CA GLU A 178 3.40 34.66 20.98
C GLU A 178 2.84 36.04 21.36
N GLY A 179 2.55 36.23 22.64
CA GLY A 179 2.09 37.49 23.21
C GLY A 179 2.38 37.56 24.71
N LEU A 180 3.49 38.23 25.03
CA LEU A 180 3.98 38.61 26.35
C LEU A 180 3.12 39.70 27.04
N GLY A 181 3.17 39.73 28.37
CA GLY A 181 2.88 40.88 29.25
C GLY A 181 1.45 40.91 29.79
N LEU A 182 1.18 40.99 31.10
CA LEU A 182 1.88 41.59 32.24
C LEU A 182 1.78 40.71 33.49
#